data_AF-A0A0N5CJL1-F1
#
_entry.id   AF-A0A0N5CJL1-F1
#
_cell.length_a   1.000
_cell.length_b   1.000
_cell.length_c   1.000
_cell.angle_alpha   90.00
_cell.angle_beta   90.00
_cell.angle_gamma   90.00
#
_symmetry.space_group_name_H-M   'P 1'
#
loop_
_entity.id
_entity.type
_entity.pdbx_description
1 polymer ?
#
loop_
_entity_poly.entity_id
_entity_poly.type
_entity_poly.pdbx_seq_one_letter_code
_entity_poly.pdbx_strand_id
1 'polypeptide(L)'
;MRMNTNCIAVIVAASLLWLFFMVSYSGFLHESVTGTVSLHHHYRSFVNGATSTHQTPSTFSENSDKNMNNDFNYEESYKSEDNNDNTNNNNINKTNSINKLWKEMPEEQFSLNKAPEVDLMKLSVINNQQEQQQREQGYEKYAFNELLSKRIGPRRKIPDTRHHLCFNESYPEELPKASIIICYYNEAPSALIRMVNSILDRTPAKLIEEILLVDDYSDIDKLSESTINAYAHENWNNENVKMLRTKRNEGLIRARIFGAEHATGEVLVFLDSHCEVNERWLEPLLAQIAADKHTVTCPVIDIIDADTLKYVASPVCKGGFTWSLTFKWDYFPSSYFLEPKHYVQPLASATMAGGLFAIDREYFKEIGQYDRGMEIWGAENVEFSFRIWMCGGRLEIIPCSRVGHIFRPRRPYGLGVDSMSRNAARAANIWLDNYIVSYNDQFYAAKPYLRNMDIGDLTEMKALRQKLHCKPFSWYLQNIYPELLPDNHPTLADIKKSSMLREQNIAKYNIVLYNTNLCLTAESTNGRLIRGNRITVDHCRKGNRYQSWRWTKIGELRPMGSATLCLDSLKGLRLMKCHLQGAHQEWSRMGRKIYNAAVGQCIYSENELSSLIQSRFCSVASDWEFRISTMTT
;
A
#
# COMPACT_ATOMS: atom_id res chain seq x y z
N MET A 1 16.16 49.71 -44.64
CA MET A 1 15.49 50.08 -43.39
C MET A 1 16.54 50.45 -42.36
N ARG A 2 16.65 51.73 -41.98
CA ARG A 2 17.54 52.17 -40.90
C ARG A 2 16.86 51.85 -39.57
N MET A 3 17.37 50.86 -38.85
CA MET A 3 16.93 50.58 -37.48
C MET A 3 17.32 51.77 -36.60
N ASN A 4 16.32 52.28 -35.87
CA ASN A 4 16.42 53.46 -35.03
C ASN A 4 17.41 53.17 -33.90
N THR A 5 18.49 53.95 -33.80
CA THR A 5 19.56 53.80 -32.80
C THR A 5 19.04 53.80 -31.36
N ASN A 6 17.88 54.40 -31.13
CA ASN A 6 17.18 54.39 -29.84
C ASN A 6 16.66 53.00 -29.42
N CYS A 7 16.31 52.11 -30.36
CA CYS A 7 15.87 50.75 -30.02
C CYS A 7 17.03 49.87 -29.54
N ILE A 8 18.22 50.05 -30.12
CA ILE A 8 19.41 49.28 -29.70
C ILE A 8 19.85 49.74 -28.31
N ALA A 9 19.81 51.05 -28.03
CA ALA A 9 20.13 51.59 -26.71
C ALA A 9 19.18 51.06 -25.62
N VAL A 10 17.87 50.95 -25.90
CA VAL A 10 16.88 50.41 -24.96
C VAL A 10 17.09 48.92 -24.71
N ILE A 11 17.40 48.13 -25.74
CA ILE A 11 17.66 46.68 -25.58
C ILE A 11 18.95 46.44 -24.78
N VAL A 12 20.01 47.22 -25.02
CA VAL A 12 21.27 47.12 -24.26
C VAL A 12 21.07 47.55 -22.82
N ALA A 13 20.33 48.64 -22.57
CA ALA A 13 20.02 49.10 -21.21
C ALA A 13 19.17 48.07 -20.43
N ALA A 14 18.16 47.48 -21.07
CA ALA A 14 17.32 46.44 -20.47
C ALA A 14 18.13 45.17 -20.16
N SER A 15 19.05 44.78 -21.05
CA SER A 15 19.92 43.62 -20.86
C SER A 15 20.91 43.83 -19.71
N LEU A 16 21.50 45.02 -19.59
CA LEU A 16 22.42 45.38 -18.50
C LEU A 16 21.70 45.46 -17.15
N LEU A 17 20.46 45.98 -17.11
CA LEU A 17 19.61 45.97 -15.92
C LEU A 17 19.29 44.54 -15.47
N TRP A 18 19.00 43.64 -16.41
CA TRP A 18 18.72 42.23 -16.11
C TRP A 18 19.96 41.50 -15.58
N LEU A 19 21.14 41.81 -16.13
CA LEU A 19 22.42 41.28 -15.64
C LEU A 19 22.76 41.80 -14.24
N PHE A 20 22.48 43.08 -13.95
CA PHE A 20 22.67 43.65 -12.62
C PHE A 20 21.73 43.02 -11.57
N PHE A 21 20.47 42.75 -11.95
CA PHE A 21 19.53 42.01 -11.11
C PHE A 21 19.99 40.58 -10.85
N MET A 22 20.49 39.87 -11.86
CA MET A 22 21.01 38.51 -11.70
C MET A 22 22.25 38.44 -10.81
N VAL A 23 23.19 39.38 -10.97
CA VAL A 23 24.38 39.48 -10.11
C VAL A 23 24.00 39.82 -8.67
N SER A 24 23.08 40.78 -8.48
CA SER A 24 22.58 41.15 -7.14
C SER A 24 21.82 40.00 -6.46
N TYR A 25 21.02 39.24 -7.22
CA TYR A 25 20.30 38.07 -6.72
C TYR A 25 21.23 36.91 -6.37
N SER A 26 22.31 36.72 -7.14
CA SER A 26 23.35 35.72 -6.83
C SER A 26 24.20 36.10 -5.61
N GLY A 27 24.44 37.40 -5.37
CA GLY A 27 25.10 37.91 -4.15
C GLY A 27 24.27 37.67 -2.88
N PHE A 28 22.95 37.87 -2.96
CA PHE A 28 22.03 37.59 -1.86
C PHE A 28 21.92 36.08 -1.52
N LEU A 29 22.03 35.21 -2.52
CA LEU A 29 22.06 33.77 -2.28
C LEU A 29 23.37 33.31 -1.63
N HIS A 30 24.49 34.01 -1.86
CA HIS A 30 25.77 33.66 -1.25
C HIS A 30 25.91 34.12 0.21
N GLU A 31 25.22 35.19 0.63
CA GLU A 31 25.17 35.64 2.04
C GLU A 31 24.16 34.85 2.90
N SER A 32 23.17 34.19 2.28
CA SER A 32 22.18 33.37 3.01
C SER A 32 22.64 31.95 3.35
N VAL A 33 23.78 31.49 2.82
CA VAL A 33 24.33 30.13 3.04
C VAL A 33 25.53 30.12 4.00
N THR A 34 26.10 31.27 4.36
CA THR A 34 27.23 31.37 5.31
C THR A 34 26.84 31.79 6.72
N GLY A 35 25.54 31.89 7.01
CA GLY A 35 25.01 32.40 8.28
C GLY A 35 24.17 31.42 9.11
N THR A 36 24.43 30.10 9.10
CA THR A 36 23.76 29.16 10.04
C THR A 36 24.59 27.92 10.44
N VAL A 37 25.93 27.97 10.34
CA VAL A 37 26.80 26.91 10.89
C VAL A 37 27.96 27.54 11.67
N SER A 38 27.69 28.05 12.87
CA SER A 38 28.71 28.21 13.93
C SER A 38 28.05 28.65 15.24
N LEU A 39 27.49 27.69 15.98
CA LEU A 39 27.25 27.80 17.42
C LEU A 39 26.86 26.44 18.01
N HIS A 40 27.77 25.46 17.96
CA HIS A 40 27.92 24.39 18.97
C HIS A 40 29.13 23.50 18.62
N HIS A 41 30.35 23.98 18.93
CA HIS A 41 31.44 23.14 19.42
C HIS A 41 32.59 24.02 19.92
N HIS A 42 32.44 24.50 21.16
CA HIS A 42 33.57 24.78 22.03
C HIS A 42 33.41 23.87 23.22
N TYR A 43 34.01 22.68 23.15
CA TYR A 43 34.61 22.02 24.31
C TYR A 43 35.50 20.86 23.82
N ARG A 44 36.73 20.85 24.35
CA ARG A 44 37.79 19.84 24.23
C ARG A 44 38.63 19.81 22.94
N SER A 45 39.65 20.65 22.95
CA SER A 45 41.01 20.21 22.67
C SER A 45 41.89 20.62 23.85
N PHE A 46 42.35 19.63 24.61
CA PHE A 46 43.60 19.72 25.34
C PHE A 46 44.19 18.31 25.34
N VAL A 47 45.51 18.26 25.13
CA VAL A 47 46.42 17.11 25.14
C VAL A 47 46.75 16.53 23.75
N ASN A 48 47.84 17.10 23.21
CA ASN A 48 49.00 16.47 22.54
C ASN A 48 48.72 15.62 21.28
N GLY A 49 49.36 15.82 20.13
CA GLY A 49 50.70 16.33 19.88
C GLY A 49 51.49 15.26 19.11
N ALA A 50 52.11 15.69 18.00
CA ALA A 50 53.17 15.03 17.22
C ALA A 50 52.76 14.16 15.99
N THR A 51 53.14 14.70 14.81
CA THR A 51 53.94 14.08 13.71
C THR A 51 53.50 12.73 13.13
N SER A 52 53.58 12.42 11.83
CA SER A 52 54.07 13.05 10.60
C SER A 52 53.74 12.06 9.46
N THR A 53 53.37 12.60 8.30
CA THR A 53 53.58 12.07 6.93
C THR A 53 54.30 10.71 6.74
N HIS A 54 53.70 9.78 5.98
CA HIS A 54 54.18 9.35 4.65
C HIS A 54 53.38 8.18 4.02
N GLN A 55 53.02 8.39 2.74
CA GLN A 55 53.04 7.46 1.59
C GLN A 55 52.32 6.09 1.63
N THR A 56 51.33 5.99 0.74
CA THR A 56 50.94 4.79 -0.04
C THR A 56 52.06 4.38 -1.02
N PRO A 57 52.17 3.12 -1.50
CA PRO A 57 51.27 2.62 -2.55
C PRO A 57 50.84 1.14 -2.49
N SER A 58 49.72 0.92 -3.18
CA SER A 58 49.13 -0.32 -3.71
C SER A 58 50.10 -1.36 -4.29
N THR A 59 49.73 -2.65 -4.21
CA THR A 59 49.47 -3.51 -5.39
C THR A 59 48.79 -4.84 -5.04
N PHE A 60 47.88 -5.23 -5.93
CA PHE A 60 47.21 -6.52 -6.13
C PHE A 60 48.17 -7.71 -6.31
N SER A 61 47.75 -8.92 -5.90
CA SER A 61 47.52 -10.05 -6.83
C SER A 61 46.98 -11.30 -6.12
N GLU A 62 46.12 -12.00 -6.84
CA GLU A 62 45.44 -13.26 -6.56
C GLU A 62 46.39 -14.46 -6.58
N ASN A 63 46.10 -15.52 -5.81
CA ASN A 63 45.85 -16.87 -6.36
C ASN A 63 45.61 -17.94 -5.27
N SER A 64 44.42 -18.55 -5.38
CA SER A 64 44.07 -19.98 -5.40
C SER A 64 44.81 -21.04 -4.54
N ASP A 65 43.94 -21.89 -3.96
CA ASP A 65 43.97 -23.36 -3.93
C ASP A 65 44.43 -24.14 -2.67
N LYS A 66 43.43 -24.81 -2.08
CA LYS A 66 43.37 -26.22 -1.62
C LYS A 66 44.20 -26.64 -0.39
N ASN A 67 43.54 -27.08 0.69
CA ASN A 67 43.21 -28.50 0.92
C ASN A 67 42.67 -28.80 2.34
N MET A 68 41.73 -29.76 2.35
CA MET A 68 41.51 -30.86 3.30
C MET A 68 41.13 -30.60 4.77
N ASN A 69 39.89 -31.03 5.07
CA ASN A 69 39.49 -31.99 6.11
C ASN A 69 40.40 -32.14 7.34
N ASN A 70 39.79 -31.97 8.52
CA ASN A 70 39.83 -33.01 9.55
C ASN A 70 38.63 -32.86 10.50
N ASP A 71 37.83 -33.92 10.58
CA ASP A 71 37.04 -34.28 11.74
C ASP A 71 37.95 -34.39 12.97
N PHE A 72 37.46 -34.05 14.16
CA PHE A 72 37.53 -34.91 15.36
C PHE A 72 36.80 -34.25 16.54
N ASN A 73 35.80 -34.97 17.05
CA ASN A 73 35.22 -34.82 18.38
C ASN A 73 36.32 -34.93 19.46
N TYR A 74 36.20 -34.15 20.53
CA TYR A 74 36.60 -34.58 21.87
C TYR A 74 35.79 -33.82 22.93
N GLU A 75 34.90 -34.54 23.61
CA GLU A 75 34.52 -34.24 24.99
C GLU A 75 35.74 -34.48 25.89
N GLU A 76 36.07 -33.55 26.79
CA GLU A 76 36.33 -33.94 28.18
C GLU A 76 36.37 -32.75 29.14
N SER A 77 35.79 -33.03 30.30
CA SER A 77 35.79 -32.29 31.56
C SER A 77 37.18 -31.86 32.05
N TYR A 78 37.26 -30.69 32.70
CA TYR A 78 38.19 -30.50 33.82
C TYR A 78 37.55 -29.68 34.95
N LYS A 79 37.82 -30.15 36.17
CA LYS A 79 37.34 -29.68 37.46
C LYS A 79 37.98 -28.35 37.87
N SER A 80 37.21 -27.66 38.70
CA SER A 80 37.52 -26.57 39.63
C SER A 80 38.97 -26.45 40.12
N GLU A 81 39.51 -25.23 40.04
CA GLU A 81 40.32 -24.63 41.11
C GLU A 81 39.89 -23.17 41.30
N ASP A 82 39.66 -22.83 42.56
CA ASP A 82 39.16 -21.54 43.05
C ASP A 82 40.14 -20.39 42.77
N ASN A 83 39.61 -19.25 42.34
CA ASN A 83 40.09 -17.94 42.77
C ASN A 83 38.91 -16.96 42.81
N ASN A 84 38.56 -16.55 44.02
CA ASN A 84 37.68 -15.43 44.33
C ASN A 84 38.22 -14.14 43.68
N ASP A 85 37.38 -13.42 42.93
CA ASP A 85 37.13 -12.00 43.23
C ASP A 85 35.97 -11.41 42.38
N ASN A 86 34.97 -10.88 43.10
CA ASN A 86 34.15 -9.71 42.77
C ASN A 86 33.50 -9.58 41.37
N THR A 87 32.65 -10.54 40.97
CA THR A 87 31.71 -10.32 39.84
C THR A 87 30.23 -10.61 40.13
N ASN A 88 29.87 -11.10 41.31
CA ASN A 88 28.48 -11.48 41.62
C ASN A 88 27.55 -10.35 42.09
N ASN A 89 28.07 -9.19 42.51
CA ASN A 89 27.20 -8.08 42.94
C ASN A 89 26.62 -7.23 41.80
N ASN A 90 27.20 -7.27 40.60
CA ASN A 90 26.70 -6.49 39.45
C ASN A 90 25.58 -7.20 38.68
N ASN A 91 25.52 -8.53 38.72
CA ASN A 91 24.42 -9.28 38.10
C ASN A 91 23.17 -9.27 38.97
N ILE A 92 23.29 -9.46 40.29
CA ILE A 92 22.14 -9.43 41.22
C ILE A 92 21.47 -8.03 41.25
N ASN A 93 22.26 -6.95 41.18
CA ASN A 93 21.73 -5.58 41.13
C ASN A 93 21.08 -5.21 39.79
N LYS A 94 21.47 -5.85 38.67
CA LYS A 94 20.85 -5.67 37.34
C LYS A 94 19.54 -6.43 37.20
N THR A 95 19.49 -7.66 37.70
CA THR A 95 18.23 -8.44 37.75
C THR A 95 17.22 -7.75 38.68
N ASN A 96 17.70 -7.14 39.78
CA ASN A 96 16.87 -6.32 40.66
C ASN A 96 16.39 -5.01 40.03
N SER A 97 17.16 -4.35 39.14
CA SER A 97 16.72 -3.13 38.46
C SER A 97 15.73 -3.38 37.32
N ILE A 98 15.87 -4.50 36.60
CA ILE A 98 14.90 -4.96 35.60
C ILE A 98 13.60 -5.37 36.29
N ASN A 99 13.67 -6.12 37.39
CA ASN A 99 12.51 -6.41 38.24
C ASN A 99 11.87 -5.13 38.79
N LYS A 100 12.63 -4.07 39.04
CA LYS A 100 12.11 -2.79 39.53
C LYS A 100 11.38 -1.97 38.45
N LEU A 101 11.81 -2.06 37.19
CA LEU A 101 11.15 -1.36 36.06
C LEU A 101 9.71 -1.83 35.83
N TRP A 102 9.41 -3.09 36.19
CA TRP A 102 8.10 -3.72 36.01
C TRP A 102 7.32 -3.92 37.31
N LYS A 103 7.96 -3.95 38.49
CA LYS A 103 7.29 -4.03 39.81
C LYS A 103 6.60 -2.75 40.29
N GLU A 104 6.89 -1.60 39.68
CA GLU A 104 6.20 -0.33 40.02
C GLU A 104 4.84 -0.18 39.33
N MET A 105 4.43 -1.15 38.50
CA MET A 105 3.12 -1.19 37.85
C MET A 105 2.15 -2.12 38.62
N PRO A 106 0.90 -1.74 38.90
CA PRO A 106 -0.01 -2.49 39.77
C PRO A 106 -0.21 -3.94 39.30
N GLU A 107 -0.03 -4.92 40.21
CA GLU A 107 -0.15 -6.38 39.96
C GLU A 107 -1.46 -6.80 39.27
N GLU A 108 -2.55 -6.04 39.42
CA GLU A 108 -3.85 -6.33 38.80
C GLU A 108 -3.88 -6.21 37.26
N GLN A 109 -2.94 -5.49 36.62
CA GLN A 109 -2.88 -5.34 35.16
C GLN A 109 -2.24 -6.53 34.42
N PHE A 110 -1.68 -7.50 35.14
CA PHE A 110 -0.83 -8.56 34.56
C PHE A 110 -1.45 -9.96 34.57
N SER A 111 -2.69 -10.12 35.04
CA SER A 111 -3.38 -11.41 34.91
C SER A 111 -3.63 -11.73 33.43
N LEU A 112 -3.28 -12.96 33.02
CA LEU A 112 -3.38 -13.51 31.65
C LEU A 112 -4.77 -13.43 30.99
N ASN A 113 -5.79 -12.86 31.64
CA ASN A 113 -7.18 -12.90 31.20
C ASN A 113 -7.95 -11.57 31.31
N LYS A 114 -7.30 -10.43 31.60
CA LYS A 114 -7.98 -9.12 31.62
C LYS A 114 -7.15 -8.06 30.92
N ALA A 115 -7.50 -7.75 29.68
CA ALA A 115 -7.02 -6.55 28.99
C ALA A 115 -7.65 -5.31 29.65
N PRO A 116 -6.88 -4.47 30.37
CA PRO A 116 -7.45 -3.34 31.11
C PRO A 116 -7.97 -2.26 30.17
N GLU A 117 -9.02 -1.56 30.58
CA GLU A 117 -9.40 -0.30 29.95
C GLU A 117 -8.42 0.79 30.38
N VAL A 118 -7.90 1.55 29.42
CA VAL A 118 -6.81 2.49 29.64
C VAL A 118 -7.25 3.90 29.25
N ASP A 119 -7.16 4.83 30.19
CA ASP A 119 -7.35 6.25 29.92
C ASP A 119 -6.08 6.86 29.32
N LEU A 120 -6.04 6.93 27.98
CA LEU A 120 -4.91 7.47 27.23
C LEU A 120 -4.66 8.95 27.53
N MET A 121 -5.71 9.74 27.81
CA MET A 121 -5.54 11.16 28.11
C MET A 121 -4.81 11.33 29.44
N LYS A 122 -5.22 10.57 30.47
CA LYS A 122 -4.55 10.57 31.78
C LYS A 122 -3.11 10.07 31.68
N LEU A 123 -2.84 9.01 30.93
CA LEU A 123 -1.48 8.48 30.77
C LEU A 123 -0.56 9.36 29.91
N SER A 124 -1.13 10.20 29.05
CA SER A 124 -0.35 11.11 28.18
C SER A 124 0.19 12.34 28.91
N VAL A 125 -0.28 12.63 30.12
CA VAL A 125 0.14 13.81 30.89
C VAL A 125 1.63 13.73 31.23
N ILE A 126 2.36 14.79 30.89
CA ILE A 126 3.78 14.96 31.21
C ILE A 126 3.89 15.77 32.50
N ASN A 127 4.43 15.16 33.54
CA ASN A 127 4.46 15.74 34.89
C ASN A 127 5.75 16.49 35.19
N ASN A 128 6.85 16.18 34.49
CA ASN A 128 8.17 16.75 34.77
C ASN A 128 9.07 16.77 33.51
N GLN A 129 10.21 17.45 33.62
CA GLN A 129 11.16 17.60 32.52
C GLN A 129 11.82 16.26 32.12
N GLN A 130 11.99 15.32 33.04
CA GLN A 130 12.57 14.01 32.76
C GLN A 130 11.64 13.18 31.85
N GLU A 131 10.33 13.19 32.11
CA GLU A 131 9.32 12.56 31.26
C GLU A 131 9.27 13.21 29.88
N GLN A 132 9.40 14.53 29.81
CA GLN A 132 9.48 15.24 28.52
C GLN A 132 10.69 14.76 27.70
N GLN A 133 11.86 14.63 28.31
CA GLN A 133 13.07 14.11 27.66
C GLN A 133 12.90 12.65 27.21
N GLN A 134 12.28 11.80 28.04
CA GLN A 134 11.99 10.41 27.66
C GLN A 134 11.05 10.34 26.46
N ARG A 135 10.04 11.20 26.40
CA ARG A 135 9.14 11.31 25.25
C ARG A 135 9.91 11.70 23.98
N GLU A 136 10.76 12.72 24.06
CA GLU A 136 11.58 13.21 22.94
C GLU A 136 12.54 12.13 22.42
N GLN A 137 13.24 11.43 23.33
CA GLN A 137 14.11 10.31 22.97
C GLN A 137 13.34 9.15 22.32
N GLY A 138 12.14 8.85 22.84
CA GLY A 138 11.25 7.85 22.24
C GLY A 138 10.87 8.20 20.80
N TYR A 139 10.54 9.47 20.56
CA TYR A 139 10.25 9.99 19.22
C TYR A 139 11.47 9.97 18.30
N GLU A 140 12.65 10.29 18.80
CA GLU A 140 13.89 10.25 18.04
C GLU A 140 14.26 8.80 17.65
N LYS A 141 14.10 7.85 18.57
CA LYS A 141 14.47 6.45 18.33
C LYS A 141 13.44 5.68 17.52
N TYR A 142 12.15 5.82 17.83
CA TYR A 142 11.10 4.94 17.29
C TYR A 142 10.08 5.66 16.40
N ALA A 143 10.13 7.00 16.32
CA ALA A 143 9.19 7.82 15.57
C ALA A 143 7.72 7.70 16.03
N PHE A 144 7.48 7.38 17.30
CA PHE A 144 6.17 7.45 17.95
C PHE A 144 6.35 7.68 19.47
N ASN A 145 5.25 7.94 20.19
CA ASN A 145 5.26 8.20 21.63
C ASN A 145 5.53 6.93 22.47
N GLU A 146 6.80 6.55 22.55
CA GLU A 146 7.24 5.35 23.27
C GLU A 146 7.01 5.45 24.79
N LEU A 147 7.09 6.66 25.37
CA LEU A 147 6.77 6.89 26.77
C LEU A 147 5.32 6.51 27.09
N LEU A 148 4.37 6.99 26.28
CA LEU A 148 2.96 6.62 26.44
C LEU A 148 2.77 5.12 26.21
N SER A 149 3.46 4.54 25.23
CA SER A 149 3.42 3.09 25.01
C SER A 149 3.89 2.32 26.25
N LYS A 150 4.99 2.71 26.89
CA LYS A 150 5.43 2.07 28.15
C LYS A 150 4.37 2.15 29.24
N ARG A 151 3.73 3.31 29.40
CA ARG A 151 2.67 3.54 30.41
C ARG A 151 1.40 2.73 30.18
N ILE A 152 1.03 2.48 28.91
CA ILE A 152 -0.08 1.59 28.58
C ILE A 152 0.21 0.17 29.07
N GLY A 153 1.47 -0.25 29.02
CA GLY A 153 1.90 -1.58 29.41
C GLY A 153 1.67 -2.63 28.32
N PRO A 154 1.76 -3.92 28.68
CA PRO A 154 1.81 -5.03 27.73
C PRO A 154 0.44 -5.49 27.22
N ARG A 155 -0.66 -5.05 27.84
CA ARG A 155 -2.04 -5.39 27.45
C ARG A 155 -2.95 -4.17 27.59
N ARG A 156 -3.90 -4.02 26.68
CA ARG A 156 -5.01 -3.06 26.79
C ARG A 156 -6.23 -3.53 26.02
N LYS A 157 -7.41 -3.06 26.42
CA LYS A 157 -8.62 -3.17 25.63
C LYS A 157 -8.58 -2.17 24.46
N ILE A 158 -9.01 -2.61 23.29
CA ILE A 158 -9.19 -1.77 22.09
C ILE A 158 -10.67 -1.83 21.67
N PRO A 159 -11.19 -0.81 20.96
CA PRO A 159 -12.54 -0.87 20.42
C PRO A 159 -12.64 -1.94 19.32
N ASP A 160 -13.79 -2.62 19.28
CA ASP A 160 -14.15 -3.44 18.13
C ASP A 160 -14.60 -2.52 16.99
N THR A 161 -13.73 -2.36 15.99
CA THR A 161 -13.92 -1.44 14.86
C THR A 161 -14.56 -2.12 13.65
N ARG A 162 -14.92 -3.40 13.79
CA ARG A 162 -15.61 -4.14 12.72
C ARG A 162 -17.00 -3.55 12.51
N HIS A 163 -17.48 -3.67 11.27
CA HIS A 163 -18.86 -3.31 11.00
C HIS A 163 -19.79 -4.29 11.73
N HIS A 164 -20.90 -3.80 12.27
CA HIS A 164 -21.82 -4.62 13.09
C HIS A 164 -22.36 -5.87 12.37
N LEU A 165 -22.39 -5.87 11.03
CA LEU A 165 -22.76 -7.04 10.24
C LEU A 165 -21.74 -8.18 10.34
N CYS A 166 -20.46 -7.90 10.61
CA CYS A 166 -19.43 -8.91 10.81
C CYS A 166 -19.72 -9.82 12.02
N PHE A 167 -20.56 -9.38 12.97
CA PHE A 167 -20.94 -10.20 14.12
C PHE A 167 -21.85 -11.37 13.74
N ASN A 168 -22.51 -11.28 12.58
CA ASN A 168 -23.41 -12.31 12.07
C ASN A 168 -22.70 -13.25 11.07
N GLU A 169 -21.44 -12.98 10.72
CA GLU A 169 -20.67 -13.85 9.83
C GLU A 169 -20.24 -15.12 10.58
N SER A 170 -20.44 -16.27 9.93
CA SER A 170 -20.03 -17.58 10.43
C SER A 170 -18.93 -18.16 9.55
N TYR A 171 -17.92 -18.75 10.16
CA TYR A 171 -16.80 -19.39 9.47
C TYR A 171 -16.81 -20.90 9.74
N PRO A 172 -16.21 -21.72 8.86
CA PRO A 172 -16.03 -23.16 9.11
C PRO A 172 -15.37 -23.42 10.47
N GLU A 173 -15.76 -24.50 11.15
CA GLU A 173 -15.18 -24.85 12.45
C GLU A 173 -13.72 -25.31 12.34
N GLU A 174 -13.43 -26.04 11.26
CA GLU A 174 -12.09 -26.52 10.88
C GLU A 174 -11.47 -25.51 9.92
N LEU A 175 -10.49 -24.77 10.43
CA LEU A 175 -9.68 -23.81 9.67
C LEU A 175 -8.21 -24.25 9.78
N PRO A 176 -7.41 -23.99 8.72
CA PRO A 176 -6.00 -24.35 8.72
C PRO A 176 -5.24 -23.58 9.81
N LYS A 177 -4.22 -24.20 10.40
CA LYS A 177 -3.42 -23.53 11.42
C LYS A 177 -2.43 -22.54 10.81
N ALA A 178 -2.21 -21.43 11.50
CA ALA A 178 -1.35 -20.34 11.05
C ALA A 178 -0.02 -20.29 11.82
N SER A 179 1.08 -20.13 11.08
CA SER A 179 2.34 -19.59 11.61
C SER A 179 2.33 -18.07 11.44
N ILE A 180 2.31 -17.33 12.55
CA ILE A 180 2.29 -15.87 12.55
C ILE A 180 3.72 -15.35 12.61
N ILE A 181 4.18 -14.69 11.56
CA ILE A 181 5.55 -14.23 11.39
C ILE A 181 5.61 -12.71 11.62
N ILE A 182 6.42 -12.31 12.59
CA ILE A 182 6.62 -10.92 12.98
C ILE A 182 8.11 -10.60 12.85
N CYS A 183 8.48 -9.92 11.76
CA CYS A 183 9.83 -9.44 11.57
C CYS A 183 9.99 -8.07 12.24
N TYR A 184 11.08 -7.90 12.98
CA TYR A 184 11.38 -6.62 13.61
C TYR A 184 12.86 -6.27 13.48
N TYR A 185 13.13 -4.98 13.38
CA TYR A 185 14.47 -4.41 13.46
C TYR A 185 14.40 -3.19 14.36
N ASN A 186 15.14 -3.24 15.48
CA ASN A 186 15.23 -2.16 16.46
C ASN A 186 13.91 -1.68 17.08
N GLU A 187 12.87 -2.52 17.08
CA GLU A 187 11.53 -2.13 17.53
C GLU A 187 11.46 -1.82 19.05
N ALA A 188 10.55 -0.92 19.42
CA ALA A 188 10.30 -0.61 20.83
C ALA A 188 9.76 -1.85 21.58
N PRO A 189 10.36 -2.27 22.71
CA PRO A 189 9.91 -3.44 23.46
C PRO A 189 8.43 -3.38 23.86
N SER A 190 7.93 -2.20 24.24
CA SER A 190 6.53 -2.01 24.65
C SER A 190 5.53 -2.26 23.52
N ALA A 191 5.88 -1.90 22.28
CA ALA A 191 5.01 -2.14 21.12
C ALA A 191 5.05 -3.61 20.70
N LEU A 192 6.25 -4.21 20.63
CA LEU A 192 6.43 -5.62 20.25
C LEU A 192 5.75 -6.56 21.23
N ILE A 193 5.94 -6.36 22.54
CA ILE A 193 5.30 -7.18 23.58
C ILE A 193 3.77 -7.06 23.50
N ARG A 194 3.24 -5.84 23.36
CA ARG A 194 1.79 -5.62 23.26
C ARG A 194 1.20 -6.27 22.03
N MET A 195 1.91 -6.26 20.91
CA MET A 195 1.50 -6.93 19.70
C MET A 195 1.35 -8.44 19.91
N VAL A 196 2.37 -9.11 20.45
CA VAL A 196 2.33 -10.56 20.71
C VAL A 196 1.18 -10.91 21.65
N ASN A 197 1.02 -10.15 22.74
CA ASN A 197 -0.09 -10.36 23.66
C ASN A 197 -1.44 -10.13 23.00
N SER A 198 -1.58 -9.13 22.12
CA SER A 198 -2.83 -8.90 21.39
C SER A 198 -3.24 -10.10 20.54
N ILE A 199 -2.27 -10.81 19.95
CA ILE A 199 -2.50 -12.03 19.16
C ILE A 199 -2.93 -13.16 20.09
N LEU A 200 -2.19 -13.41 21.17
CA LEU A 200 -2.49 -14.46 22.14
C LEU A 200 -3.87 -14.27 22.80
N ASP A 201 -4.23 -13.02 23.11
CA ASP A 201 -5.48 -12.69 23.82
C ASP A 201 -6.72 -12.78 22.90
N ARG A 202 -6.58 -12.56 21.58
CA ARG A 202 -7.72 -12.43 20.63
C ARG A 202 -7.75 -13.45 19.51
N THR A 203 -6.94 -14.50 19.61
CA THR A 203 -6.89 -15.57 18.60
C THR A 203 -7.15 -16.91 19.28
N PRO A 204 -8.13 -17.70 18.80
CA PRO A 204 -8.34 -19.04 19.31
C PRO A 204 -7.07 -19.89 19.22
N ALA A 205 -6.62 -20.48 20.33
CA ALA A 205 -5.37 -21.24 20.40
C ALA A 205 -5.28 -22.37 19.35
N LYS A 206 -6.41 -22.99 18.98
CA LYS A 206 -6.46 -24.04 17.96
C LYS A 206 -6.03 -23.57 16.55
N LEU A 207 -6.07 -22.27 16.28
CA LEU A 207 -5.71 -21.66 14.99
C LEU A 207 -4.25 -21.21 14.93
N ILE A 208 -3.57 -21.13 16.06
CA ILE A 208 -2.15 -20.79 16.13
C ILE A 208 -1.36 -22.09 16.09
N GLU A 209 -0.53 -22.26 15.06
CA GLU A 209 0.53 -23.27 15.11
C GLU A 209 1.72 -22.73 15.90
N GLU A 210 2.14 -21.50 15.59
CA GLU A 210 3.26 -20.82 16.25
C GLU A 210 3.26 -19.32 15.92
N ILE A 211 3.96 -18.55 16.75
CA ILE A 211 4.30 -17.14 16.53
C ILE A 211 5.83 -17.05 16.42
N LEU A 212 6.33 -16.67 15.26
CA LEU A 212 7.75 -16.51 14.97
C LEU A 212 8.13 -15.03 15.08
N LEU A 213 8.84 -14.68 16.15
CA LEU A 213 9.47 -13.37 16.32
C LEU A 213 10.84 -13.39 15.64
N VAL A 214 10.96 -12.75 14.49
CA VAL A 214 12.19 -12.73 13.68
C VAL A 214 12.92 -11.41 13.91
N ASP A 215 14.00 -11.46 14.70
CA ASP A 215 14.95 -10.37 14.85
C ASP A 215 15.85 -10.26 13.62
N ASP A 216 15.68 -9.19 12.84
CA ASP A 216 16.51 -8.90 11.67
C ASP A 216 17.84 -8.23 12.05
N TYR A 217 18.58 -8.87 12.96
CA TYR A 217 19.87 -8.43 13.45
C TYR A 217 19.82 -7.02 14.08
N SER A 218 18.87 -6.82 15.00
CA SER A 218 18.73 -5.58 15.74
C SER A 218 20.02 -5.21 16.49
N ASP A 219 20.36 -3.92 16.45
CA ASP A 219 21.44 -3.29 17.22
C ASP A 219 20.81 -2.43 18.34
N ILE A 220 19.89 -3.05 19.09
CA ILE A 220 19.28 -2.43 20.26
C ILE A 220 20.22 -2.51 21.46
N ASP A 221 20.05 -1.60 22.39
CA ASP A 221 20.74 -1.67 23.67
C ASP A 221 20.41 -2.99 24.39
N LYS A 222 21.43 -3.56 25.06
CA LYS A 222 21.31 -4.83 25.79
C LYS A 222 20.15 -4.87 26.80
N LEU A 223 19.74 -3.70 27.31
CA LEU A 223 18.63 -3.59 28.25
C LEU A 223 17.29 -3.86 27.55
N SER A 224 17.07 -3.30 26.37
CA SER A 224 15.88 -3.55 25.56
C SER A 224 15.77 -5.01 25.14
N GLU A 225 16.88 -5.61 24.70
CA GLU A 225 16.95 -7.05 24.38
C GLU A 225 16.64 -7.91 25.61
N SER A 226 17.28 -7.63 26.76
CA SER A 226 17.02 -8.37 28.00
C SER A 226 15.57 -8.23 28.47
N THR A 227 14.94 -7.08 28.19
CA THR A 227 13.55 -6.81 28.56
C THR A 227 12.59 -7.71 27.78
N ILE A 228 12.79 -7.86 26.46
CA ILE A 228 11.96 -8.73 25.63
C ILE A 228 12.16 -10.19 26.06
N ASN A 229 13.41 -10.62 26.23
CA ASN A 229 13.72 -12.02 26.59
C ASN A 229 13.19 -12.38 27.99
N ALA A 230 13.35 -11.51 28.98
CA ALA A 230 12.81 -11.74 30.33
C ALA A 230 11.29 -11.81 30.31
N TYR A 231 10.62 -10.88 29.62
CA TYR A 231 9.17 -10.90 29.49
C TYR A 231 8.68 -12.17 28.79
N ALA A 232 9.32 -12.55 27.68
CA ALA A 232 9.00 -13.75 26.93
C ALA A 232 9.11 -15.01 27.79
N HIS A 233 10.22 -15.17 28.52
CA HIS A 233 10.46 -16.32 29.38
C HIS A 233 9.40 -16.45 30.51
N GLU A 234 8.95 -15.33 31.05
CA GLU A 234 7.97 -15.31 32.14
C GLU A 234 6.51 -15.45 31.68
N ASN A 235 6.17 -14.96 30.47
CA ASN A 235 4.78 -14.75 30.06
C ASN A 235 4.35 -15.53 28.81
N TRP A 236 5.29 -16.03 28.00
CA TRP A 236 4.97 -16.72 26.75
C TRP A 236 5.37 -18.19 26.82
N ASN A 237 4.53 -19.07 26.28
CA ASN A 237 4.90 -20.47 26.11
C ASN A 237 5.90 -20.56 24.94
N ASN A 238 7.12 -21.04 25.22
CA ASN A 238 8.19 -21.23 24.23
C ASN A 238 7.82 -22.21 23.10
N GLU A 239 6.84 -23.09 23.30
CA GLU A 239 6.31 -23.95 22.23
C GLU A 239 5.50 -23.14 21.22
N ASN A 240 4.76 -22.12 21.68
CA ASN A 240 3.88 -21.30 20.85
C ASN A 240 4.58 -20.03 20.32
N VAL A 241 5.51 -19.44 21.07
CA VAL A 241 6.22 -18.21 20.67
C VAL A 241 7.71 -18.49 20.57
N LYS A 242 8.25 -18.44 19.36
CA LYS A 242 9.65 -18.75 19.07
C LYS A 242 10.38 -17.48 18.64
N MET A 243 11.52 -17.22 19.27
CA MET A 243 12.39 -16.10 18.94
C MET A 243 13.51 -16.59 18.02
N LEU A 244 13.59 -16.02 16.82
CA LEU A 244 14.58 -16.33 15.81
C LEU A 244 15.40 -15.08 15.50
N ARG A 245 16.65 -15.25 15.06
CA ARG A 245 17.52 -14.14 14.70
C ARG A 245 18.29 -14.42 13.41
N THR A 246 18.32 -13.44 12.52
CA THR A 246 19.12 -13.50 11.29
C THR A 246 20.61 -13.30 11.61
N LYS A 247 21.50 -13.79 10.74
CA LYS A 247 22.96 -13.71 10.94
C LYS A 247 23.54 -12.30 10.70
N ARG A 248 22.78 -11.44 10.01
CA ARG A 248 23.10 -10.06 9.63
C ARG A 248 21.79 -9.35 9.30
N ASN A 249 21.81 -8.01 9.18
CA ASN A 249 20.64 -7.26 8.74
C ASN A 249 20.35 -7.61 7.27
N GLU A 250 19.29 -8.39 7.06
CA GLU A 250 18.86 -8.87 5.76
C GLU A 250 17.85 -7.90 5.11
N GLY A 251 17.18 -7.06 5.89
CA GLY A 251 16.07 -6.24 5.47
C GLY A 251 14.73 -6.98 5.56
N LEU A 252 13.63 -6.22 5.63
CA LEU A 252 12.27 -6.73 5.83
C LEU A 252 11.93 -7.90 4.88
N ILE A 253 12.27 -7.76 3.60
CA ILE A 253 11.91 -8.71 2.55
C ILE A 253 12.54 -10.09 2.84
N ARG A 254 13.86 -10.11 3.06
CA ARG A 254 14.60 -11.35 3.30
C ARG A 254 14.38 -11.89 4.72
N ALA A 255 14.14 -11.03 5.70
CA ALA A 255 13.71 -11.44 7.04
C ALA A 255 12.37 -12.19 7.02
N ARG A 256 11.41 -11.75 6.19
CA ARG A 256 10.14 -12.47 6.00
C ARG A 256 10.33 -13.82 5.33
N ILE A 257 11.20 -13.90 4.32
CA ILE A 257 11.56 -15.18 3.70
C ILE A 257 12.17 -16.13 4.74
N PHE A 258 13.10 -15.63 5.56
CA PHE A 258 13.72 -16.40 6.65
C PHE A 258 12.66 -16.91 7.64
N GLY A 259 11.71 -16.06 8.06
CA GLY A 259 10.59 -16.50 8.91
C GLY A 259 9.73 -17.57 8.25
N ALA A 260 9.41 -17.41 6.96
CA ALA A 260 8.61 -18.38 6.21
C ALA A 260 9.30 -19.74 6.02
N GLU A 261 10.63 -19.76 5.94
CA GLU A 261 11.42 -21.00 5.86
C GLU A 261 11.43 -21.79 7.18
N HIS A 262 11.23 -21.11 8.31
CA HIS A 262 11.17 -21.74 9.64
C HIS A 262 9.75 -22.07 10.09
N ALA A 263 8.73 -21.68 9.32
CA ALA A 263 7.33 -21.87 9.64
C ALA A 263 6.81 -23.29 9.29
N THR A 264 6.05 -23.88 10.21
CA THR A 264 5.47 -25.22 10.09
C THR A 264 3.96 -25.23 9.84
N GLY A 265 3.26 -24.13 10.11
CA GLY A 265 1.82 -23.99 9.88
C GLY A 265 1.41 -24.10 8.42
N GLU A 266 0.14 -24.42 8.19
CA GLU A 266 -0.43 -24.54 6.85
C GLU A 266 -0.54 -23.17 6.16
N VAL A 267 -0.86 -22.14 6.94
CA VAL A 267 -0.96 -20.75 6.48
C VAL A 267 0.14 -19.91 7.13
N LEU A 268 0.77 -19.04 6.34
CA LEU A 268 1.68 -18.00 6.82
C LEU A 268 0.89 -16.71 7.02
N VAL A 269 1.04 -16.07 8.18
CA VAL A 269 0.44 -14.76 8.46
C VAL A 269 1.54 -13.78 8.81
N PHE A 270 1.79 -12.81 7.93
CA PHE A 270 2.78 -11.78 8.17
C PHE A 270 2.13 -10.57 8.85
N LEU A 271 2.77 -10.06 9.90
CA LEU A 271 2.38 -8.83 10.57
C LEU A 271 3.62 -7.97 10.86
N ASP A 272 3.47 -6.65 10.77
CA ASP A 272 4.51 -5.71 11.18
C ASP A 272 4.58 -5.60 12.72
N SER A 273 5.77 -5.33 13.26
CA SER A 273 6.12 -5.43 14.70
C SER A 273 5.45 -4.43 15.66
N HIS A 274 4.54 -3.60 15.16
CA HIS A 274 3.85 -2.54 15.90
C HIS A 274 2.36 -2.50 15.55
N CYS A 275 1.72 -3.67 15.67
CA CYS A 275 0.31 -3.85 15.44
C CYS A 275 -0.45 -4.24 16.72
N GLU A 276 -1.77 -4.04 16.72
CA GLU A 276 -2.70 -4.65 17.68
C GLU A 276 -3.88 -5.25 16.92
N VAL A 277 -4.07 -6.56 17.02
CA VAL A 277 -5.13 -7.27 16.28
C VAL A 277 -6.50 -7.06 16.93
N ASN A 278 -7.56 -7.01 16.13
CA ASN A 278 -8.94 -6.88 16.61
C ASN A 278 -9.58 -8.25 16.90
N GLU A 279 -10.80 -8.24 17.42
CA GLU A 279 -11.58 -9.45 17.72
C GLU A 279 -11.89 -10.25 16.43
N ARG A 280 -11.71 -11.58 16.49
CA ARG A 280 -11.86 -12.51 15.35
C ARG A 280 -11.22 -12.01 14.06
N TRP A 281 -10.01 -11.47 14.15
CA TRP A 281 -9.30 -10.97 12.99
C TRP A 281 -8.79 -12.09 12.07
N LEU A 282 -8.54 -13.30 12.60
CA LEU A 282 -7.83 -14.34 11.86
C LEU A 282 -8.78 -15.26 11.08
N GLU A 283 -9.90 -15.66 11.68
CA GLU A 283 -10.88 -16.56 11.10
C GLU A 283 -11.39 -16.13 9.71
N PRO A 284 -11.73 -14.84 9.47
CA PRO A 284 -12.16 -14.38 8.16
C PRO A 284 -11.06 -14.50 7.08
N LEU A 285 -9.79 -14.36 7.47
CA LEU A 285 -8.64 -14.50 6.56
C LEU A 285 -8.45 -15.98 6.18
N LEU A 286 -8.40 -16.86 7.19
CA LEU A 286 -8.21 -18.29 7.00
C LEU A 286 -9.35 -18.93 6.21
N ALA A 287 -10.59 -18.49 6.41
CA ALA A 287 -11.74 -19.03 5.71
C ALA A 287 -11.64 -18.87 4.17
N GLN A 288 -11.11 -17.75 3.67
CA GLN A 288 -10.93 -17.58 2.22
C GLN A 288 -9.80 -18.44 1.67
N ILE A 289 -8.72 -18.60 2.43
CA ILE A 289 -7.57 -19.44 2.04
C ILE A 289 -7.98 -20.92 2.05
N ALA A 290 -8.76 -21.34 3.04
CA ALA A 290 -9.31 -22.69 3.11
C ALA A 290 -10.25 -22.99 1.93
N ALA A 291 -11.00 -21.98 1.46
CA ALA A 291 -11.86 -22.11 0.28
C ALA A 291 -11.06 -22.22 -1.03
N ASP A 292 -9.92 -21.52 -1.13
CA ASP A 292 -9.00 -21.61 -2.26
C ASP A 292 -7.58 -21.18 -1.85
N LYS A 293 -6.68 -22.15 -1.82
CA LYS A 293 -5.29 -21.98 -1.40
C LYS A 293 -4.49 -20.94 -2.20
N HIS A 294 -4.93 -20.58 -3.41
CA HIS A 294 -4.27 -19.54 -4.23
C HIS A 294 -4.76 -18.12 -3.90
N THR A 295 -5.59 -17.98 -2.86
CA THR A 295 -6.06 -16.69 -2.36
C THR A 295 -5.09 -16.14 -1.31
N VAL A 296 -4.65 -14.90 -1.51
CA VAL A 296 -3.92 -14.12 -0.52
C VAL A 296 -4.89 -13.13 0.10
N THR A 297 -4.98 -13.11 1.42
CA THR A 297 -5.91 -12.24 2.14
C THR A 297 -5.18 -11.18 2.95
N CYS A 298 -5.77 -10.00 3.04
CA CYS A 298 -5.27 -8.91 3.87
C CYS A 298 -6.39 -8.40 4.80
N PRO A 299 -6.09 -8.07 6.06
CA PRO A 299 -7.01 -7.34 6.91
C PRO A 299 -7.20 -5.90 6.41
N VAL A 300 -8.27 -5.25 6.85
CA VAL A 300 -8.31 -3.79 6.85
C VAL A 300 -7.35 -3.27 7.92
N ILE A 301 -6.46 -2.37 7.53
CA ILE A 301 -5.46 -1.79 8.43
C ILE A 301 -6.04 -0.55 9.10
N ASP A 302 -6.28 -0.66 10.40
CA ASP A 302 -6.72 0.44 11.27
C ASP A 302 -5.53 1.30 11.72
N ILE A 303 -5.83 2.53 12.11
CA ILE A 303 -4.81 3.48 12.53
C ILE A 303 -4.65 3.38 14.04
N ILE A 304 -3.43 3.11 14.51
CA ILE A 304 -3.00 3.46 15.86
C ILE A 304 -2.19 4.75 15.73
N ASP A 305 -2.73 5.84 16.26
CA ASP A 305 -2.11 7.16 16.14
C ASP A 305 -0.74 7.19 16.83
N ALA A 306 0.30 7.68 16.16
CA ALA A 306 1.67 7.61 16.69
C ALA A 306 1.92 8.48 17.93
N ASP A 307 1.10 9.51 18.20
CA ASP A 307 1.27 10.37 19.37
C ASP A 307 0.38 9.96 20.55
N THR A 308 -0.90 9.76 20.26
CA THR A 308 -1.93 9.47 21.27
C THR A 308 -2.10 7.97 21.53
N LEU A 309 -1.57 7.12 20.64
CA LEU A 309 -1.78 5.67 20.61
C LEU A 309 -3.25 5.26 20.56
N LYS A 310 -4.15 6.17 20.17
CA LYS A 310 -5.58 5.88 20.01
C LYS A 310 -5.78 4.94 18.82
N TYR A 311 -6.56 3.88 19.04
CA TYR A 311 -7.00 2.98 17.98
C TYR A 311 -8.21 3.59 17.25
N VAL A 312 -8.11 3.75 15.94
CA VAL A 312 -9.10 4.43 15.08
C VAL A 312 -9.42 3.56 13.88
N ALA A 313 -10.72 3.34 13.65
CA ALA A 313 -11.20 2.59 12.50
C ALA A 313 -10.89 3.31 11.18
N SER A 314 -10.29 2.59 10.23
CA SER A 314 -10.10 3.01 8.84
C SER A 314 -11.35 2.71 7.99
N PRO A 315 -11.67 3.52 6.97
CA PRO A 315 -12.70 3.14 6.01
C PRO A 315 -12.27 1.91 5.21
N VAL A 316 -13.25 1.10 4.79
CA VAL A 316 -13.01 -0.04 3.88
C VAL A 316 -12.49 0.50 2.55
N CYS A 317 -11.36 -0.04 2.10
CA CYS A 317 -10.65 0.40 0.90
C CYS A 317 -9.95 -0.77 0.22
N LYS A 318 -9.51 -0.54 -1.01
CA LYS A 318 -8.63 -1.45 -1.77
C LYS A 318 -7.24 -0.83 -1.89
N GLY A 319 -6.25 -1.67 -2.18
CA GLY A 319 -4.93 -1.21 -2.59
C GLY A 319 -4.89 -0.94 -4.09
N GLY A 320 -4.32 0.21 -4.45
CA GLY A 320 -3.95 0.59 -5.80
C GLY A 320 -2.49 1.01 -5.86
N PHE A 321 -2.08 1.50 -7.03
CA PHE A 321 -0.75 2.07 -7.23
C PHE A 321 -0.75 3.13 -8.33
N THR A 322 0.32 3.91 -8.40
CA THR A 322 0.60 4.87 -9.48
C THR A 322 1.57 4.27 -10.50
N TRP A 323 1.74 4.91 -11.66
CA TRP A 323 2.74 4.50 -12.66
C TRP A 323 4.19 4.54 -12.14
N SER A 324 4.48 5.18 -11.00
CA SER A 324 5.78 5.10 -10.33
C SER A 324 5.95 3.88 -9.41
N LEU A 325 5.00 2.93 -9.46
CA LEU A 325 4.87 1.77 -8.57
C LEU A 325 4.82 2.15 -7.08
N THR A 326 4.26 3.31 -6.78
CA THR A 326 3.98 3.74 -5.40
C THR A 326 2.59 3.26 -5.02
N PHE A 327 2.48 2.54 -3.90
CA PHE A 327 1.20 2.13 -3.34
C PHE A 327 0.32 3.33 -2.98
N LYS A 328 -0.99 3.20 -3.18
CA LYS A 328 -2.01 4.13 -2.70
C LYS A 328 -3.25 3.38 -2.22
N TRP A 329 -4.02 4.03 -1.37
CA TRP A 329 -5.33 3.55 -0.93
C TRP A 329 -6.42 4.04 -1.88
N ASP A 330 -7.22 3.12 -2.38
CA ASP A 330 -8.38 3.40 -3.23
C ASP A 330 -9.67 3.24 -2.44
N TYR A 331 -10.28 4.39 -2.14
CA TYR A 331 -11.51 4.49 -1.37
C TYR A 331 -12.73 4.46 -2.28
N PHE A 332 -13.78 3.79 -1.81
CA PHE A 332 -15.06 3.78 -2.51
C PHE A 332 -15.85 5.06 -2.24
N PRO A 333 -16.66 5.52 -3.20
CA PRO A 333 -17.64 6.58 -2.94
C PRO A 333 -18.70 6.07 -1.95
N SER A 334 -19.33 6.98 -1.20
CA SER A 334 -20.37 6.64 -0.22
C SER A 334 -21.54 5.83 -0.82
N SER A 335 -21.80 5.99 -2.13
CA SER A 335 -22.84 5.24 -2.85
C SER A 335 -22.56 3.73 -2.92
N TYR A 336 -21.29 3.31 -2.89
CA TYR A 336 -20.91 1.90 -2.85
C TYR A 336 -21.51 1.22 -1.62
N PHE A 337 -21.49 1.89 -0.47
CA PHE A 337 -21.95 1.34 0.80
C PHE A 337 -23.48 1.39 1.01
N LEU A 338 -24.26 1.77 -0.01
CA LEU A 338 -25.72 1.68 0.05
C LEU A 338 -26.21 0.23 0.11
N GLU A 339 -25.42 -0.74 -0.39
CA GLU A 339 -25.70 -2.16 -0.25
C GLU A 339 -24.97 -2.71 0.99
N PRO A 340 -25.69 -3.18 2.04
CA PRO A 340 -25.07 -3.58 3.31
C PRO A 340 -24.00 -4.68 3.20
N LYS A 341 -24.13 -5.59 2.24
CA LYS A 341 -23.15 -6.67 1.97
C LYS A 341 -21.74 -6.14 1.67
N HIS A 342 -21.62 -4.91 1.14
CA HIS A 342 -20.34 -4.29 0.79
C HIS A 342 -19.47 -3.94 2.01
N TYR A 343 -20.04 -3.99 3.23
CA TYR A 343 -19.29 -3.83 4.46
C TYR A 343 -18.61 -5.11 4.95
N VAL A 344 -18.99 -6.28 4.45
CA VAL A 344 -18.55 -7.59 4.97
C VAL A 344 -17.92 -8.48 3.92
N GLN A 345 -18.36 -8.38 2.65
CA GLN A 345 -17.87 -9.26 1.60
C GLN A 345 -16.37 -9.05 1.31
N PRO A 346 -15.62 -10.11 0.97
CA PRO A 346 -14.26 -9.99 0.46
C PRO A 346 -14.16 -9.08 -0.76
N LEU A 347 -13.06 -8.32 -0.84
CA LEU A 347 -12.85 -7.32 -1.89
C LEU A 347 -11.57 -7.63 -2.68
N ALA A 348 -11.72 -8.00 -3.95
CA ALA A 348 -10.58 -8.11 -4.87
C ALA A 348 -9.82 -6.78 -4.93
N SER A 349 -8.51 -6.84 -4.65
CA SER A 349 -7.63 -5.68 -4.52
C SER A 349 -6.50 -5.75 -5.53
N ALA A 350 -6.23 -4.66 -6.24
CA ALA A 350 -5.17 -4.64 -7.24
C ALA A 350 -3.80 -4.86 -6.59
N THR A 351 -3.55 -4.19 -5.47
CA THR A 351 -2.35 -4.36 -4.66
C THR A 351 -2.67 -4.51 -3.18
N MET A 352 -1.67 -4.90 -2.39
CA MET A 352 -1.70 -4.89 -0.93
C MET A 352 -0.77 -3.79 -0.39
N ALA A 353 -1.03 -3.31 0.83
CA ALA A 353 -0.09 -2.44 1.54
C ALA A 353 1.25 -3.15 1.83
N GLY A 354 1.21 -4.48 1.99
CA GLY A 354 2.39 -5.34 2.13
C GLY A 354 2.77 -5.66 3.56
N GLY A 355 2.39 -4.85 4.54
CA GLY A 355 2.68 -5.08 5.95
C GLY A 355 2.02 -6.33 6.52
N LEU A 356 0.73 -6.50 6.22
CA LEU A 356 -0.14 -7.47 6.88
C LEU A 356 -0.90 -8.30 5.85
N PHE A 357 -0.68 -9.61 5.81
CA PHE A 357 -1.41 -10.53 4.93
C PHE A 357 -1.26 -11.99 5.38
N ALA A 358 -2.18 -12.84 4.92
CA ALA A 358 -2.14 -14.28 5.09
C ALA A 358 -2.12 -15.00 3.74
N ILE A 359 -1.37 -16.10 3.65
CA ILE A 359 -1.20 -16.90 2.43
C ILE A 359 -0.93 -18.36 2.79
N ASP A 360 -1.44 -19.30 1.98
CA ASP A 360 -1.04 -20.71 2.08
C ASP A 360 0.47 -20.87 1.93
N ARG A 361 1.09 -21.66 2.82
CA ARG A 361 2.56 -21.79 2.90
C ARG A 361 3.15 -22.44 1.65
N GLU A 362 2.49 -23.44 1.10
CA GLU A 362 2.97 -24.12 -0.11
C GLU A 362 2.75 -23.26 -1.35
N TYR A 363 1.63 -22.54 -1.42
CA TYR A 363 1.41 -21.55 -2.47
C TYR A 363 2.46 -20.42 -2.44
N PHE A 364 2.82 -19.91 -1.25
CA PHE A 364 3.89 -18.92 -1.10
C PHE A 364 5.23 -19.42 -1.66
N LYS A 365 5.56 -20.70 -1.46
CA LYS A 365 6.76 -21.33 -2.04
C LYS A 365 6.62 -21.52 -3.56
N GLU A 366 5.47 -22.00 -4.02
CA GLU A 366 5.17 -22.27 -5.43
C GLU A 366 5.35 -21.02 -6.30
N ILE A 367 4.82 -19.88 -5.84
CA ILE A 367 4.95 -18.60 -6.55
C ILE A 367 6.31 -17.93 -6.32
N GLY A 368 7.26 -18.57 -5.64
CA GLY A 368 8.63 -18.11 -5.49
C GLY A 368 8.84 -17.04 -4.41
N GLN A 369 8.07 -17.07 -3.32
CA GLN A 369 8.26 -16.23 -2.13
C GLN A 369 8.33 -14.73 -2.49
N TYR A 370 9.33 -13.99 -1.97
CA TYR A 370 9.69 -12.65 -2.45
C TYR A 370 10.92 -12.71 -3.36
N ASP A 371 11.06 -11.72 -4.26
CA ASP A 371 12.30 -11.50 -5.01
C ASP A 371 13.47 -11.22 -4.05
N ARG A 372 14.37 -12.21 -3.91
CA ARG A 372 15.55 -12.11 -3.01
C ARG A 372 16.52 -11.00 -3.40
N GLY A 373 16.48 -10.56 -4.66
CA GLY A 373 17.28 -9.44 -5.15
C GLY A 373 16.73 -8.07 -4.75
N MET A 374 15.53 -8.00 -4.18
CA MET A 374 15.06 -6.76 -3.55
C MET A 374 15.77 -6.50 -2.22
N GLU A 375 16.00 -5.22 -1.95
CA GLU A 375 16.77 -4.78 -0.78
C GLU A 375 15.88 -4.06 0.22
N ILE A 376 16.10 -4.33 1.51
CA ILE A 376 15.55 -3.61 2.67
C ILE A 376 14.03 -3.52 2.68
N TRP A 377 13.46 -2.59 1.91
CA TRP A 377 12.06 -2.23 1.93
C TRP A 377 11.66 -1.52 0.63
N GLY A 378 10.42 -1.74 0.19
CA GLY A 378 9.73 -0.92 -0.79
C GLY A 378 9.47 -1.66 -2.09
N ALA A 379 8.27 -1.44 -2.64
CA ALA A 379 7.75 -2.03 -3.87
C ALA A 379 7.61 -3.55 -3.88
N GLU A 380 8.04 -4.26 -2.84
CA GLU A 380 7.85 -5.72 -2.68
C GLU A 380 6.37 -6.07 -2.65
N ASN A 381 5.56 -5.21 -2.04
CA ASN A 381 4.13 -5.35 -1.93
C ASN A 381 3.44 -5.23 -3.29
N VAL A 382 3.91 -4.31 -4.14
CA VAL A 382 3.37 -4.10 -5.50
C VAL A 382 3.83 -5.24 -6.43
N GLU A 383 5.10 -5.61 -6.40
CA GLU A 383 5.64 -6.74 -7.16
C GLU A 383 4.90 -8.03 -6.84
N PHE A 384 4.76 -8.33 -5.55
CA PHE A 384 4.13 -9.56 -5.12
C PHE A 384 2.65 -9.58 -5.49
N SER A 385 1.96 -8.43 -5.47
CA SER A 385 0.59 -8.30 -5.94
C SER A 385 0.44 -8.59 -7.44
N PHE A 386 1.37 -8.10 -8.27
CA PHE A 386 1.40 -8.44 -9.70
C PHE A 386 1.58 -9.94 -9.90
N ARG A 387 2.53 -10.53 -9.19
CA ARG A 387 2.82 -11.95 -9.27
C ARG A 387 1.61 -12.80 -8.88
N ILE A 388 0.94 -12.50 -7.76
CA ILE A 388 -0.28 -13.20 -7.33
C ILE A 388 -1.32 -13.20 -8.45
N TRP A 389 -1.69 -12.02 -8.97
CA TRP A 389 -2.76 -11.91 -9.95
C TRP A 389 -2.38 -12.46 -11.33
N MET A 390 -1.20 -12.13 -11.81
CA MET A 390 -0.77 -12.49 -13.15
C MET A 390 -0.46 -13.99 -13.24
N CYS A 391 -0.10 -14.65 -12.15
CA CYS A 391 0.23 -16.07 -12.12
C CYS A 391 -0.93 -16.96 -11.60
N GLY A 392 -2.16 -16.44 -11.55
CA GLY A 392 -3.38 -17.25 -11.36
C GLY A 392 -3.99 -17.26 -9.96
N GLY A 393 -3.41 -16.55 -9.00
CA GLY A 393 -3.99 -16.38 -7.66
C GLY A 393 -4.97 -15.22 -7.57
N ARG A 394 -5.41 -14.97 -6.33
CA ARG A 394 -6.31 -13.85 -5.98
C ARG A 394 -5.74 -13.07 -4.81
N LEU A 395 -6.02 -11.76 -4.79
CA LEU A 395 -5.66 -10.89 -3.67
C LEU A 395 -6.90 -10.17 -3.15
N GLU A 396 -7.21 -10.37 -1.87
CA GLU A 396 -8.47 -9.89 -1.28
C GLU A 396 -8.25 -9.12 0.01
N ILE A 397 -8.91 -7.96 0.16
CA ILE A 397 -9.09 -7.31 1.46
C ILE A 397 -10.34 -7.89 2.11
N ILE A 398 -10.23 -8.30 3.37
CA ILE A 398 -11.33 -8.91 4.13
C ILE A 398 -11.85 -7.90 5.17
N PRO A 399 -13.00 -7.23 4.94
CA PRO A 399 -13.48 -6.14 5.80
C PRO A 399 -13.70 -6.50 7.28
N CYS A 400 -14.08 -7.76 7.54
CA CYS A 400 -14.31 -8.25 8.90
C CYS A 400 -13.04 -8.64 9.64
N SER A 401 -11.90 -8.73 8.95
CA SER A 401 -10.59 -8.85 9.57
C SER A 401 -9.97 -7.46 9.72
N ARG A 402 -9.61 -7.06 10.95
CA ARG A 402 -9.05 -5.73 11.23
C ARG A 402 -7.86 -5.82 12.13
N VAL A 403 -6.82 -5.07 11.80
CA VAL A 403 -5.59 -4.98 12.58
C VAL A 403 -5.15 -3.53 12.65
N GLY A 404 -4.95 -3.00 13.85
CA GLY A 404 -4.44 -1.66 14.04
C GLY A 404 -2.93 -1.64 13.84
N HIS A 405 -2.41 -0.60 13.19
CA HIS A 405 -1.00 -0.42 12.90
C HIS A 405 -0.55 0.98 13.33
N ILE A 406 0.61 1.09 13.99
CA ILE A 406 1.17 2.41 14.37
C ILE A 406 1.75 3.11 13.14
N PHE A 407 1.04 4.10 12.60
CA PHE A 407 1.50 4.87 11.45
C PHE A 407 2.48 5.98 11.86
N ARG A 408 3.76 5.76 11.60
CA ARG A 408 4.84 6.69 11.95
C ARG A 408 4.97 7.80 10.89
N PRO A 409 5.30 9.04 11.28
CA PRO A 409 5.52 10.15 10.35
C PRO A 409 6.82 10.00 9.53
N ARG A 410 7.77 9.20 10.04
CA ARG A 410 9.03 8.87 9.37
C ARG A 410 9.43 7.44 9.68
N ARG A 411 10.33 6.90 8.85
CA ARG A 411 10.99 5.62 9.14
C ARG A 411 12.10 5.87 10.16
N PRO A 412 12.14 5.14 11.28
CA PRO A 412 13.23 5.26 12.24
C PRO A 412 14.53 4.59 11.78
N TYR A 413 14.49 3.76 10.73
CA TYR A 413 15.64 3.03 10.19
C TYR A 413 15.75 3.17 8.67
N GLY A 414 16.96 3.02 8.15
CA GLY A 414 17.26 2.99 6.72
C GLY A 414 18.78 2.99 6.48
N LEU A 415 19.25 2.28 5.46
CA LEU A 415 20.68 2.17 5.14
C LEU A 415 21.20 3.30 4.23
N GLY A 416 20.46 4.41 4.10
CA GLY A 416 20.85 5.53 3.23
C GLY A 416 20.85 5.22 1.72
N VAL A 417 20.26 4.09 1.31
CA VAL A 417 20.16 3.65 -0.10
C VAL A 417 18.72 3.77 -0.61
N ASP A 418 18.56 4.17 -1.87
CA ASP A 418 17.26 4.23 -2.57
C ASP A 418 16.77 2.83 -2.99
N SER A 419 16.61 1.97 -1.98
CA SER A 419 16.12 0.60 -2.13
C SER A 419 14.73 0.56 -2.76
N MET A 420 13.83 1.47 -2.36
CA MET A 420 12.47 1.55 -2.91
C MET A 420 12.47 1.74 -4.43
N SER A 421 13.29 2.66 -4.96
CA SER A 421 13.31 2.89 -6.40
C SER A 421 14.04 1.79 -7.17
N ARG A 422 15.09 1.20 -6.59
CA ARG A 422 15.74 0.00 -7.14
C ARG A 422 14.77 -1.17 -7.26
N ASN A 423 14.07 -1.49 -6.17
CA ASN A 423 13.09 -2.57 -6.12
C ASN A 423 11.91 -2.32 -7.07
N ALA A 424 11.42 -1.07 -7.14
CA ALA A 424 10.39 -0.69 -8.11
C ALA A 424 10.88 -0.89 -9.55
N ALA A 425 12.12 -0.52 -9.87
CA ALA A 425 12.69 -0.76 -11.18
C ALA A 425 12.86 -2.27 -11.48
N ARG A 426 13.28 -3.08 -10.50
CA ARG A 426 13.29 -4.56 -10.64
C ARG A 426 11.90 -5.08 -11.01
N ALA A 427 10.89 -4.72 -10.23
CA ALA A 427 9.50 -5.11 -10.47
C ALA A 427 9.01 -4.64 -11.85
N ALA A 428 9.33 -3.40 -12.23
CA ALA A 428 8.96 -2.84 -13.53
C ALA A 428 9.52 -3.66 -14.70
N ASN A 429 10.81 -4.00 -14.66
CA ASN A 429 11.50 -4.74 -15.72
C ASN A 429 11.11 -6.23 -15.78
N ILE A 430 10.48 -6.77 -14.73
CA ILE A 430 9.95 -8.14 -14.72
C ILE A 430 8.49 -8.16 -15.17
N TRP A 431 7.66 -7.22 -14.71
CA TRP A 431 6.20 -7.37 -14.75
C TRP A 431 5.47 -6.41 -15.69
N LEU A 432 6.04 -5.26 -16.08
CA LEU A 432 5.30 -4.22 -16.81
C LEU A 432 5.36 -4.33 -18.35
N ASP A 433 6.00 -5.37 -18.90
CA ASP A 433 6.00 -5.68 -20.34
C ASP A 433 6.33 -4.48 -21.25
N ASN A 434 5.41 -4.08 -22.13
CA ASN A 434 5.59 -2.97 -23.07
C ASN A 434 5.36 -1.58 -22.45
N TYR A 435 4.94 -1.49 -21.18
CA TYR A 435 4.68 -0.22 -20.48
C TYR A 435 5.95 0.45 -19.89
N ILE A 436 7.12 -0.13 -20.16
CA ILE A 436 8.44 0.44 -19.86
C ILE A 436 9.25 0.77 -21.12
N VAL A 437 8.68 0.52 -22.32
CA VAL A 437 9.34 0.73 -23.61
C VAL A 437 8.96 2.09 -24.18
N SER A 438 9.90 2.78 -24.82
CA SER A 438 9.88 4.24 -25.10
C SER A 438 8.58 4.83 -25.68
N TYR A 439 7.81 4.10 -26.50
CA TYR A 439 6.59 4.62 -27.12
C TYR A 439 5.34 4.53 -26.21
N ASN A 440 5.38 3.69 -25.17
CA ASN A 440 4.30 3.45 -24.20
C ASN A 440 4.82 3.54 -22.75
N ASP A 441 5.95 4.22 -22.54
CA ASP A 441 6.65 4.23 -21.27
C ASP A 441 5.90 5.05 -20.23
N GLN A 442 5.35 4.36 -19.23
CA GLN A 442 4.64 4.99 -18.13
C GLN A 442 5.53 5.08 -16.88
N PHE A 443 6.31 4.03 -16.60
CA PHE A 443 7.11 3.94 -15.38
C PHE A 443 8.33 4.86 -15.40
N TYR A 444 9.18 4.77 -16.43
CA TYR A 444 10.34 5.64 -16.52
C TYR A 444 9.98 7.06 -16.98
N ALA A 445 8.81 7.26 -17.58
CA ALA A 445 8.28 8.62 -17.74
C ALA A 445 7.98 9.27 -16.38
N ALA A 446 7.42 8.50 -15.42
CA ALA A 446 7.18 8.97 -14.06
C ALA A 446 8.47 9.12 -13.23
N LYS A 447 9.50 8.27 -13.48
CA LYS A 447 10.81 8.34 -12.81
C LYS A 447 11.98 8.19 -13.80
N PRO A 448 12.35 9.26 -14.54
CA PRO A 448 13.36 9.16 -15.61
C PRO A 448 14.76 8.75 -15.15
N TYR A 449 15.15 9.11 -13.92
CA TYR A 449 16.46 8.81 -13.35
C TYR A 449 16.72 7.29 -13.15
N LEU A 450 15.67 6.47 -13.16
CA LEU A 450 15.79 5.02 -12.95
C LEU A 450 16.25 4.23 -14.17
N ARG A 451 16.26 4.82 -15.37
CA ARG A 451 16.67 4.11 -16.61
C ARG A 451 18.10 3.59 -16.56
N ASN A 452 18.97 4.31 -15.86
CA ASN A 452 20.40 4.01 -15.76
C ASN A 452 20.79 3.43 -14.40
N MET A 453 19.81 3.13 -13.54
CA MET A 453 20.06 2.56 -12.22
C MET A 453 20.49 1.10 -12.39
N ASP A 454 21.54 0.68 -11.68
CA ASP A 454 21.82 -0.75 -11.54
C ASP A 454 20.70 -1.37 -10.70
N ILE A 455 20.02 -2.36 -11.27
CA ILE A 455 18.91 -3.10 -10.64
C ILE A 455 19.29 -4.56 -10.34
N GLY A 456 20.52 -4.98 -10.63
CA GLY A 456 21.00 -6.35 -10.44
C GLY A 456 20.40 -7.36 -11.43
N ASP A 457 20.67 -8.64 -11.20
CA ASP A 457 20.19 -9.72 -12.05
C ASP A 457 18.68 -9.98 -11.85
N LEU A 458 17.97 -10.19 -12.96
CA LEU A 458 16.53 -10.49 -13.01
C LEU A 458 16.24 -11.88 -13.61
N THR A 459 17.27 -12.66 -13.92
CA THR A 459 17.16 -13.92 -14.66
C THR A 459 16.23 -14.91 -13.96
N GLU A 460 16.42 -15.14 -12.66
CA GLU A 460 15.59 -16.06 -11.88
C GLU A 460 14.11 -15.66 -11.87
N MET A 461 13.82 -14.37 -11.64
CA MET A 461 12.44 -13.87 -11.60
C MET A 461 11.76 -13.92 -12.96
N LYS A 462 12.49 -13.64 -14.05
CA LYS A 462 11.97 -13.80 -15.43
C LYS A 462 11.69 -15.26 -15.76
N ALA A 463 12.58 -16.18 -15.35
CA ALA A 463 12.40 -17.62 -15.54
C ALA A 463 11.20 -18.14 -14.73
N LEU A 464 11.02 -17.66 -13.49
CA LEU A 464 9.86 -17.98 -12.67
C LEU A 464 8.55 -17.52 -13.33
N ARG A 465 8.50 -16.28 -13.82
CA ARG A 465 7.33 -15.74 -14.54
C ARG A 465 6.96 -16.60 -15.76
N GLN A 466 7.96 -17.08 -16.50
CA GLN A 466 7.74 -17.99 -17.63
C GLN A 466 7.26 -19.37 -17.19
N LYS A 467 7.89 -19.95 -16.16
CA LYS A 467 7.54 -21.27 -15.60
C LYS A 467 6.10 -21.34 -15.11
N LEU A 468 5.62 -20.27 -14.49
CA LEU A 468 4.25 -20.17 -13.96
C LEU A 468 3.21 -19.76 -15.03
N HIS A 469 3.64 -19.57 -16.29
CA HIS A 469 2.77 -19.14 -17.39
C HIS A 469 1.96 -17.88 -17.08
N CYS A 470 2.61 -16.90 -16.41
CA CYS A 470 1.91 -15.72 -15.94
C CYS A 470 1.41 -14.86 -17.11
N LYS A 471 0.23 -14.27 -16.93
CA LYS A 471 -0.44 -13.40 -17.88
C LYS A 471 0.35 -12.10 -18.11
N PRO A 472 0.15 -11.40 -19.25
CA PRO A 472 0.80 -10.10 -19.50
C PRO A 472 0.19 -8.99 -18.64
N PHE A 473 0.92 -7.89 -18.44
CA PHE A 473 0.48 -6.75 -17.64
C PHE A 473 -0.75 -6.05 -18.23
N SER A 474 -0.90 -6.09 -19.56
CA SER A 474 -2.11 -5.61 -20.23
C SER A 474 -3.37 -6.33 -19.74
N TRP A 475 -3.27 -7.64 -19.47
CA TRP A 475 -4.36 -8.39 -18.86
C TRP A 475 -4.60 -7.93 -17.43
N TYR A 476 -3.55 -7.70 -16.64
CA TYR A 476 -3.67 -7.20 -15.27
C TYR A 476 -4.40 -5.85 -15.23
N LEU A 477 -4.02 -4.90 -16.09
CA LEU A 477 -4.72 -3.62 -16.19
C LEU A 477 -6.17 -3.79 -16.64
N GLN A 478 -6.47 -4.63 -17.63
CA GLN A 478 -7.84 -4.77 -18.12
C GLN A 478 -8.79 -5.48 -17.13
N ASN A 479 -8.27 -6.39 -16.32
CA ASN A 479 -9.09 -7.30 -15.51
C ASN A 479 -9.02 -6.99 -14.02
N ILE A 480 -7.88 -6.49 -13.53
CA ILE A 480 -7.61 -6.31 -12.10
C ILE A 480 -7.61 -4.83 -11.71
N TYR A 481 -6.93 -3.98 -12.48
CA TYR A 481 -6.80 -2.56 -12.15
C TYR A 481 -6.98 -1.61 -13.35
N PRO A 482 -8.17 -1.63 -13.96
CA PRO A 482 -8.48 -0.82 -15.14
C PRO A 482 -8.50 0.67 -14.85
N GLU A 483 -8.64 1.11 -13.60
CA GLU A 483 -8.56 2.50 -13.16
C GLU A 483 -7.24 3.16 -13.56
N LEU A 484 -6.13 2.41 -13.59
CA LEU A 484 -4.80 2.94 -13.93
C LEU A 484 -4.58 3.08 -15.45
N LEU A 485 -5.43 2.49 -16.28
CA LEU A 485 -5.31 2.63 -17.73
C LEU A 485 -5.33 4.12 -18.11
N PRO A 486 -4.46 4.55 -19.05
CA PRO A 486 -4.50 5.91 -19.56
C PRO A 486 -5.87 6.18 -20.19
N ASP A 487 -6.24 7.46 -20.30
CA ASP A 487 -7.48 7.90 -20.95
C ASP A 487 -8.77 7.39 -20.28
N ASN A 488 -8.75 7.24 -18.95
CA ASN A 488 -9.97 6.99 -18.17
C ASN A 488 -10.75 8.26 -17.80
N HIS A 489 -10.07 9.41 -17.76
CA HIS A 489 -10.67 10.69 -17.38
C HIS A 489 -10.58 11.72 -18.50
N PRO A 490 -11.64 12.53 -18.69
CA PRO A 490 -11.68 13.51 -19.77
C PRO A 490 -10.61 14.58 -19.60
N THR A 491 -9.95 14.92 -20.70
CA THR A 491 -9.04 16.07 -20.77
C THR A 491 -9.82 17.39 -20.82
N LEU A 492 -9.13 18.53 -20.66
CA LEU A 492 -9.75 19.85 -20.86
C LEU A 492 -10.33 20.02 -22.27
N ALA A 493 -9.69 19.43 -23.28
CA ALA A 493 -10.17 19.43 -24.67
C ALA A 493 -11.48 18.64 -24.81
N ASP A 494 -11.58 17.50 -24.12
CA ASP A 494 -12.79 16.67 -24.07
C ASP A 494 -13.95 17.43 -23.44
N ILE A 495 -13.72 18.07 -22.30
CA ILE A 495 -14.72 18.89 -21.60
C ILE A 495 -15.21 20.01 -22.51
N LYS A 496 -14.31 20.73 -23.20
CA LYS A 496 -14.70 21.79 -24.14
C LYS A 496 -15.58 21.28 -25.28
N LYS A 497 -15.24 20.12 -25.86
CA LYS A 497 -16.02 19.50 -26.94
C LYS A 497 -17.39 19.01 -26.44
N SER A 498 -17.45 18.49 -25.21
CA SER A 498 -18.69 18.14 -24.53
C SER A 498 -19.61 19.36 -24.40
N SER A 499 -19.08 20.49 -23.92
CA SER A 499 -19.85 21.75 -23.82
C SER A 499 -20.41 22.21 -25.15
N MET A 500 -19.64 22.12 -26.24
CA MET A 500 -20.13 22.46 -27.58
C MET A 500 -21.35 21.63 -28.01
N LEU A 501 -21.38 20.33 -27.68
CA LEU A 501 -22.53 19.46 -27.98
C LEU A 501 -23.75 19.81 -27.13
N ARG A 502 -23.54 20.22 -25.88
CA ARG A 502 -24.61 20.66 -24.96
C ARG A 502 -25.25 21.97 -25.43
N GLU A 503 -24.48 22.87 -26.04
CA GLU A 503 -24.91 24.19 -26.48
C GLU A 503 -25.64 24.20 -27.84
N GLN A 504 -25.51 23.14 -28.65
CA GLN A 504 -26.24 23.03 -29.91
C GLN A 504 -27.75 22.89 -29.66
N ASN A 505 -28.51 23.97 -29.91
CA ASN A 505 -29.97 23.96 -29.77
C ASN A 505 -30.60 22.92 -30.74
N ILE A 506 -31.30 21.92 -30.18
CA ILE A 506 -32.28 21.05 -30.87
C ILE A 506 -31.67 20.01 -31.84
N ALA A 507 -30.36 19.77 -31.82
CA ALA A 507 -29.78 18.67 -32.60
C ALA A 507 -30.22 17.31 -32.04
N LYS A 508 -30.80 16.48 -32.92
CA LYS A 508 -31.12 15.06 -32.67
C LYS A 508 -29.98 14.23 -33.25
N TYR A 509 -29.53 13.23 -32.51
CA TYR A 509 -28.43 12.38 -32.91
C TYR A 509 -28.84 10.92 -32.95
N ASN A 510 -28.41 10.22 -33.98
CA ASN A 510 -28.19 8.78 -33.91
C ASN A 510 -26.78 8.58 -33.33
N ILE A 511 -26.70 7.88 -32.20
CA ILE A 511 -25.43 7.55 -31.54
C ILE A 511 -25.01 6.18 -32.06
N VAL A 512 -24.02 6.14 -32.95
CA VAL A 512 -23.59 4.96 -33.71
C VAL A 512 -22.33 4.38 -33.09
N LEU A 513 -22.28 3.07 -32.91
CA LEU A 513 -21.08 2.37 -32.49
C LEU A 513 -20.02 2.48 -33.60
N TYR A 514 -18.83 3.00 -33.27
CA TYR A 514 -17.80 3.38 -34.23
C TYR A 514 -17.42 2.24 -35.18
N ASN A 515 -17.25 2.54 -36.47
CA ASN A 515 -16.99 1.55 -37.54
C ASN A 515 -18.05 0.46 -37.71
N THR A 516 -19.30 0.68 -37.26
CA THR A 516 -20.42 -0.26 -37.45
C THR A 516 -21.68 0.45 -37.96
N ASN A 517 -22.71 -0.35 -38.28
CA ASN A 517 -24.08 0.13 -38.56
C ASN A 517 -25.03 -0.08 -37.37
N LEU A 518 -24.49 -0.20 -36.15
CA LEU A 518 -25.25 -0.41 -34.92
C LEU A 518 -25.43 0.92 -34.18
N CYS A 519 -26.66 1.18 -33.73
CA CYS A 519 -27.09 2.40 -33.05
C CYS A 519 -27.52 2.11 -31.62
N LEU A 520 -27.17 3.01 -30.71
CA LEU A 520 -27.68 3.03 -29.35
C LEU A 520 -29.21 3.13 -29.37
N THR A 521 -29.88 2.10 -28.85
CA THR A 521 -31.33 1.92 -28.96
C THR A 521 -31.93 1.73 -27.57
N ALA A 522 -32.94 2.53 -27.23
CA ALA A 522 -33.75 2.28 -26.05
C ALA A 522 -34.76 1.17 -26.33
N GLU A 523 -34.74 0.10 -25.54
CA GLU A 523 -35.79 -0.93 -25.64
C GLU A 523 -37.15 -0.33 -25.33
N SER A 524 -38.19 -0.84 -26.00
CA SER A 524 -39.57 -0.42 -25.76
C SER A 524 -40.39 -1.58 -25.24
N THR A 525 -41.32 -1.29 -24.33
CA THR A 525 -42.33 -2.25 -23.87
C THR A 525 -43.64 -1.87 -24.52
N ASN A 526 -44.20 -2.76 -25.34
CA ASN A 526 -45.43 -2.51 -26.11
C ASN A 526 -45.38 -1.21 -26.94
N GLY A 527 -44.22 -0.92 -27.55
CA GLY A 527 -44.02 0.29 -28.36
C GLY A 527 -43.96 1.60 -27.56
N ARG A 528 -43.72 1.54 -26.24
CA ARG A 528 -43.53 2.72 -25.38
C ARG A 528 -42.25 2.61 -24.58
N LEU A 529 -41.59 3.76 -24.39
CA LEU A 529 -40.48 3.88 -23.46
C LEU A 529 -41.04 4.12 -22.05
N ILE A 530 -40.70 3.23 -21.13
CA ILE A 530 -41.08 3.24 -19.73
C ILE A 530 -39.82 3.27 -18.84
N ARG A 531 -40.02 3.66 -17.58
CA ARG A 531 -38.96 3.65 -16.57
C ARG A 531 -38.42 2.22 -16.41
N GLY A 532 -37.10 2.09 -16.45
CA GLY A 532 -36.39 0.82 -16.29
C GLY A 532 -36.08 0.10 -17.60
N ASN A 533 -36.53 0.60 -18.76
CA ASN A 533 -36.13 0.02 -20.04
C ASN A 533 -34.61 0.07 -20.20
N ARG A 534 -34.07 -1.03 -20.72
CA ARG A 534 -32.65 -1.22 -20.97
C ARG A 534 -32.25 -0.53 -22.27
N ILE A 535 -30.95 -0.34 -22.44
CA ILE A 535 -30.37 0.18 -23.68
C ILE A 535 -29.58 -0.93 -24.33
N THR A 536 -29.77 -1.11 -25.62
CA THR A 536 -29.07 -2.10 -26.45
C THR A 536 -28.48 -1.42 -27.68
N VAL A 537 -27.77 -2.18 -28.50
CA VAL A 537 -27.43 -1.78 -29.87
C VAL A 537 -28.28 -2.55 -30.88
N ASP A 538 -28.81 -1.84 -31.88
CA ASP A 538 -29.59 -2.43 -32.97
C ASP A 538 -29.19 -1.74 -34.28
N HIS A 539 -29.47 -2.34 -35.44
CA HIS A 539 -29.22 -1.73 -36.74
C HIS A 539 -29.81 -0.31 -36.81
N CYS A 540 -28.99 0.64 -37.24
CA CYS A 540 -29.39 2.02 -37.39
C CYS A 540 -30.52 2.17 -38.42
N ARG A 541 -31.68 2.66 -37.98
CA ARG A 541 -32.85 2.94 -38.82
C ARG A 541 -33.17 4.43 -38.80
N LYS A 542 -33.32 5.01 -39.99
CA LYS A 542 -33.69 6.43 -40.14
C LYS A 542 -35.09 6.66 -39.57
N GLY A 543 -35.26 7.73 -38.79
CA GLY A 543 -36.55 8.10 -38.20
C GLY A 543 -37.00 7.27 -36.98
N ASN A 544 -36.21 6.29 -36.53
CA ASN A 544 -36.54 5.51 -35.35
C ASN A 544 -36.39 6.36 -34.07
N ARG A 545 -37.52 6.69 -33.42
CA ARG A 545 -37.58 7.47 -32.17
C ARG A 545 -36.88 6.83 -30.97
N TYR A 546 -36.65 5.52 -31.01
CA TYR A 546 -35.93 4.78 -29.97
C TYR A 546 -34.40 4.85 -30.14
N GLN A 547 -33.94 5.22 -31.34
CA GLN A 547 -32.52 5.36 -31.71
C GLN A 547 -32.07 6.83 -31.85
N SER A 548 -33.03 7.75 -31.75
CA SER A 548 -32.78 9.18 -31.83
C SER A 548 -32.69 9.75 -30.42
N TRP A 549 -31.58 10.42 -30.15
CA TRP A 549 -31.22 10.96 -28.84
C TRP A 549 -31.04 12.48 -28.91
N ARG A 550 -31.37 13.16 -27.82
CA ARG A 550 -31.09 14.58 -27.62
C ARG A 550 -30.12 14.72 -26.46
N TRP A 551 -29.02 15.44 -26.69
CA TRP A 551 -28.13 15.89 -25.64
C TRP A 551 -28.62 17.25 -25.12
N THR A 552 -28.87 17.38 -23.82
CA THR A 552 -29.37 18.63 -23.23
C THR A 552 -28.23 19.55 -22.79
N LYS A 553 -28.54 20.83 -22.54
CA LYS A 553 -27.58 21.84 -22.04
C LYS A 553 -26.94 21.45 -20.70
N ILE A 554 -27.69 20.73 -19.88
CA ILE A 554 -27.25 20.22 -18.57
C ILE A 554 -26.59 18.83 -18.67
N GLY A 555 -26.30 18.35 -19.89
CA GLY A 555 -25.53 17.13 -20.11
C GLY A 555 -26.34 15.83 -20.12
N GLU A 556 -27.67 15.85 -20.12
CA GLU A 556 -28.47 14.62 -20.15
C GLU A 556 -28.62 14.06 -21.57
N LEU A 557 -28.65 12.74 -21.69
CA LEU A 557 -29.04 12.03 -22.92
C LEU A 557 -30.49 11.56 -22.81
N ARG A 558 -31.36 12.13 -23.63
CA ARG A 558 -32.81 11.84 -23.64
C ARG A 558 -33.22 11.17 -24.95
N PRO A 559 -33.89 10.01 -24.93
CA PRO A 559 -34.42 9.40 -26.15
C PRO A 559 -35.62 10.20 -26.66
N MET A 560 -35.75 10.35 -27.97
CA MET A 560 -36.89 11.07 -28.58
C MET A 560 -38.23 10.38 -28.33
N GLY A 561 -38.22 9.10 -27.93
CA GLY A 561 -39.42 8.38 -27.55
C GLY A 561 -40.06 8.81 -26.22
N SER A 562 -39.41 9.65 -25.40
CA SER A 562 -39.99 10.21 -24.16
C SER A 562 -39.29 11.50 -23.72
N ALA A 563 -40.06 12.53 -23.35
CA ALA A 563 -39.50 13.79 -22.85
C ALA A 563 -39.06 13.74 -21.38
N THR A 564 -39.56 12.77 -20.62
CA THR A 564 -39.39 12.66 -19.16
C THR A 564 -38.36 11.60 -18.75
N LEU A 565 -37.81 10.86 -19.70
CA LEU A 565 -36.83 9.80 -19.44
C LEU A 565 -35.43 10.22 -19.89
N CYS A 566 -34.44 9.86 -19.08
CA CYS A 566 -33.02 10.16 -19.27
C CYS A 566 -32.22 8.86 -19.11
N LEU A 567 -31.07 8.79 -19.80
CA LEU A 567 -30.08 7.74 -19.56
C LEU A 567 -29.43 7.94 -18.19
N ASP A 568 -29.38 6.87 -17.41
CA ASP A 568 -29.00 6.86 -16.00
C ASP A 568 -27.99 5.75 -15.69
N SER A 569 -26.93 6.06 -14.94
CA SER A 569 -25.86 5.12 -14.60
C SER A 569 -25.96 4.51 -13.19
N LEU A 570 -26.85 4.98 -12.32
CA LEU A 570 -26.82 4.65 -10.88
C LEU A 570 -27.03 3.16 -10.59
N LYS A 571 -27.93 2.51 -11.34
CA LYS A 571 -28.21 1.07 -11.20
C LYS A 571 -27.84 0.34 -12.50
N GLY A 572 -26.78 0.76 -13.16
CA GLY A 572 -26.46 0.34 -14.53
C GLY A 572 -27.32 1.05 -15.58
N LEU A 573 -26.84 1.03 -16.83
CA LEU A 573 -27.33 1.89 -17.91
C LEU A 573 -28.76 1.55 -18.34
N ARG A 574 -29.70 2.43 -17.97
CA ARG A 574 -31.13 2.27 -18.25
C ARG A 574 -31.85 3.62 -18.33
N LEU A 575 -33.10 3.62 -18.78
CA LEU A 575 -33.94 4.81 -18.78
C LEU A 575 -34.60 5.02 -17.42
N MET A 576 -34.35 6.18 -16.81
CA MET A 576 -34.98 6.62 -15.56
C MET A 576 -35.65 7.98 -15.74
N LYS A 577 -36.48 8.40 -14.77
CA LYS A 577 -37.06 9.75 -14.81
C LYS A 577 -35.93 10.77 -14.71
N CYS A 578 -35.94 11.76 -15.60
CA CYS A 578 -35.02 12.88 -15.53
C CYS A 578 -35.23 13.65 -14.22
N HIS A 579 -34.17 13.88 -13.45
CA HIS A 579 -34.25 14.59 -12.17
C HIS A 579 -33.48 15.90 -12.12
N LEU A 580 -32.73 16.27 -13.17
CA LEU A 580 -32.02 17.56 -13.31
C LEU A 580 -30.93 17.84 -12.25
N GLN A 581 -30.50 16.84 -11.47
CA GLN A 581 -29.48 17.01 -10.42
C GLN A 581 -28.05 16.72 -10.93
N GLY A 582 -27.90 16.38 -12.21
CA GLY A 582 -26.63 15.96 -12.78
C GLY A 582 -26.18 14.58 -12.26
N ALA A 583 -24.89 14.44 -11.99
CA ALA A 583 -24.26 13.21 -11.49
C ALA A 583 -24.49 11.99 -12.41
N HIS A 584 -25.30 11.01 -12.00
CA HIS A 584 -25.52 9.75 -12.72
C HIS A 584 -26.40 9.90 -13.98
N GLN A 585 -26.97 11.10 -14.21
CA GLN A 585 -27.64 11.46 -15.46
C GLN A 585 -26.88 12.52 -16.28
N GLU A 586 -25.73 12.99 -15.80
CA GLU A 586 -24.87 13.93 -16.54
C GLU A 586 -23.81 13.19 -17.34
N TRP A 587 -23.83 13.40 -18.66
CA TRP A 587 -22.93 12.77 -19.61
C TRP A 587 -21.99 13.82 -20.22
N SER A 588 -20.77 13.39 -20.48
CA SER A 588 -19.72 14.15 -21.15
C SER A 588 -19.14 13.35 -22.31
N ARG A 589 -18.57 14.04 -23.30
CA ARG A 589 -17.83 13.39 -24.37
C ARG A 589 -16.33 13.38 -24.05
N MET A 590 -15.68 12.23 -24.22
CA MET A 590 -14.24 12.04 -24.10
C MET A 590 -13.71 11.42 -25.39
N GLY A 591 -13.18 12.23 -26.31
CA GLY A 591 -12.83 11.78 -27.66
C GLY A 591 -14.07 11.27 -28.43
N ARG A 592 -14.12 9.96 -28.68
CA ARG A 592 -15.30 9.24 -29.22
C ARG A 592 -16.12 8.52 -28.15
N LYS A 593 -15.73 8.60 -26.89
CA LYS A 593 -16.37 7.89 -25.77
C LYS A 593 -17.40 8.78 -25.07
N ILE A 594 -18.38 8.15 -24.43
CA ILE A 594 -19.44 8.83 -23.68
C ILE A 594 -19.20 8.53 -22.20
N TYR A 595 -18.79 9.54 -21.44
CA TYR A 595 -18.33 9.48 -20.05
C TYR A 595 -19.39 9.96 -19.07
N ASN A 596 -19.50 9.32 -17.90
CA ASN A 596 -20.28 9.80 -16.77
C ASN A 596 -19.36 10.04 -15.56
N ALA A 597 -19.30 11.28 -15.11
CA ALA A 597 -18.38 11.69 -14.04
C ALA A 597 -18.74 11.10 -12.66
N ALA A 598 -20.01 10.81 -12.39
CA ALA A 598 -20.44 10.28 -11.10
C ALA A 598 -20.00 8.82 -10.88
N VAL A 599 -19.87 8.04 -11.95
CA VAL A 599 -19.37 6.66 -11.88
C VAL A 599 -17.93 6.51 -12.36
N GLY A 600 -17.33 7.55 -12.95
CA GLY A 600 -15.95 7.50 -13.46
C GLY A 600 -15.77 6.55 -14.65
N GLN A 601 -16.83 6.30 -15.42
CA GLN A 601 -16.87 5.28 -16.46
C GLN A 601 -17.52 5.79 -17.75
N CYS A 602 -17.30 5.06 -18.84
CA CYS A 602 -17.86 5.30 -20.15
C CYS A 602 -18.82 4.18 -20.60
N ILE A 603 -19.66 4.49 -21.58
CA ILE A 603 -20.59 3.56 -22.20
C ILE A 603 -19.85 2.53 -23.08
N TYR A 604 -20.11 1.26 -22.83
CA TYR A 604 -19.57 0.11 -23.56
C TYR A 604 -20.69 -0.77 -24.15
N SER A 605 -20.39 -1.36 -25.30
CA SER A 605 -21.19 -2.36 -26.01
C SER A 605 -20.25 -3.32 -26.73
N GLU A 606 -20.65 -4.60 -26.80
CA GLU A 606 -20.07 -5.54 -27.75
C GLU A 606 -20.52 -5.19 -29.18
N ASN A 607 -19.76 -5.63 -30.18
CA ASN A 607 -20.13 -5.48 -31.59
C ASN A 607 -21.06 -6.61 -32.03
N GLU A 608 -22.13 -6.83 -31.26
CA GLU A 608 -23.11 -7.88 -31.48
C GLU A 608 -24.52 -7.29 -31.47
N LEU A 609 -25.38 -7.76 -32.38
CA LEU A 609 -26.74 -7.26 -32.47
C LEU A 609 -27.51 -7.55 -31.18
N SER A 610 -28.24 -6.56 -30.68
CA SER A 610 -29.01 -6.62 -29.42
C SER A 610 -28.16 -6.78 -28.15
N SER A 611 -26.83 -6.56 -28.22
CA SER A 611 -26.01 -6.61 -27.01
C SER A 611 -26.42 -5.50 -26.04
N LEU A 612 -26.44 -5.83 -24.74
CA LEU A 612 -26.78 -4.90 -23.68
C LEU A 612 -25.66 -3.88 -23.46
N ILE A 613 -26.03 -2.62 -23.30
CA ILE A 613 -25.12 -1.54 -22.97
C ILE A 613 -24.67 -1.62 -21.51
N GLN A 614 -23.37 -1.51 -21.27
CA GLN A 614 -22.72 -1.60 -19.95
C GLN A 614 -21.87 -0.36 -19.67
N SER A 615 -21.58 -0.13 -18.39
CA SER A 615 -20.62 0.90 -17.97
C SER A 615 -19.25 0.23 -17.76
N ARG A 616 -18.20 0.77 -18.38
CA ARG A 616 -16.82 0.25 -18.29
C ARG A 616 -15.84 1.42 -18.20
N PHE A 617 -14.62 1.16 -17.75
CA PHE A 617 -13.56 2.18 -17.78
C PHE A 617 -13.34 2.71 -19.20
N CYS A 618 -13.09 4.02 -19.33
CA CYS A 618 -13.10 4.64 -20.65
C CYS A 618 -12.03 4.07 -21.56
N SER A 619 -10.84 3.75 -21.05
CA SER A 619 -9.79 3.05 -21.79
C SER A 619 -10.27 1.82 -22.60
N VAL A 620 -11.17 1.01 -22.03
CA VAL A 620 -11.75 -0.20 -22.66
C VAL A 620 -13.19 -0.03 -23.15
N ALA A 621 -13.77 1.16 -23.02
CA ALA A 621 -15.11 1.45 -23.46
C ALA A 621 -15.20 1.58 -24.99
N SER A 622 -16.41 1.44 -25.52
CA SER A 622 -16.65 1.53 -26.95
C SER A 622 -16.57 2.96 -27.45
N ASP A 623 -16.10 3.11 -28.68
CA ASP A 623 -16.13 4.40 -29.38
C ASP A 623 -17.50 4.61 -30.06
N TRP A 624 -17.97 5.86 -30.03
CA TRP A 624 -19.27 6.27 -30.53
C TRP A 624 -19.17 7.50 -31.45
N GLU A 625 -19.99 7.51 -32.49
CA GLU A 625 -20.19 8.63 -33.40
C GLU A 625 -21.57 9.25 -33.21
N PHE A 626 -21.60 10.58 -33.09
CA PHE A 626 -22.85 11.33 -33.05
C PHE A 626 -23.17 11.79 -34.47
N ARG A 627 -24.11 11.12 -35.13
CA ARG A 627 -24.58 11.50 -36.46
C ARG A 627 -25.88 12.28 -36.32
N ILE A 628 -25.93 13.48 -36.89
CA ILE A 628 -27.15 14.29 -36.85
C ILE A 628 -28.26 13.54 -37.59
N SER A 629 -29.36 13.28 -36.89
CA SER A 629 -30.59 12.75 -37.49
C SER A 629 -31.19 13.87 -38.34
N THR A 630 -30.85 13.95 -39.63
CA THR A 630 -31.32 15.04 -40.49
C THR A 630 -32.85 15.16 -40.46
N MET A 631 -33.34 16.33 -40.03
CA MET A 631 -34.62 16.84 -40.53
C MET A 631 -34.37 17.20 -41.99
N THR A 632 -34.89 16.37 -42.89
CA THR A 632 -35.03 16.75 -44.31
C THR A 632 -36.45 17.28 -44.46
N THR A 633 -36.56 18.58 -44.56
CA THR A 633 -37.39 19.25 -45.55
C THR A 633 -36.58 20.40 -46.08
#